data_AF-A0A7S2I893-F1
#
_entry.id   AF-A0A7S2I893-F1
#
_cell.length_a   1.000
_cell.length_b   1.000
_cell.length_c   1.000
_cell.angle_alpha   90.00
_cell.angle_beta   90.00
_cell.angle_gamma   90.00
#
_symmetry.space_group_name_H-M   'P 1'
#
loop_
_entity.id
_entity.type
_entity.pdbx_description
1 polymer ?
#
loop_
_entity_poly.entity_id
_entity_poly.type
_entity_poly.pdbx_seq_one_letter_code
_entity_poly.pdbx_strand_id
1 'polypeptide(L)'
;MIMGYFVEKKAYSLKEWLGASLITAGIIIFNLSRMSASKGDEKGGDSVFGLALLAFSLFMDGLLSSCQGIMKENGKSGNNQQQYRCPSAMEMMLFTNLYAAIFIAPLSVYSGQFSNGIDIITKSTSNPTDNELSAIQLIALLNGSAAAGQVFVFLTIHHFSSLVCTTITTTRKFFTILLSVRNFGHVFSAVQWCSIFMVFGGLYFEIVSKNIGTSGDKKKMKKA
;
A
#
# COMPACT_ATOMS: atom_id res chain seq x y z
N MET A 1 -8.19 -6.69 -4.63
CA MET A 1 -9.11 -7.84 -4.76
C MET A 1 -9.62 -8.03 -6.18
N ILE A 2 -10.25 -7.01 -6.81
CA ILE A 2 -10.70 -7.06 -8.22
C ILE A 2 -9.57 -7.56 -9.15
N MET A 3 -8.38 -6.94 -9.07
CA MET A 3 -7.26 -7.36 -9.92
C MET A 3 -6.74 -8.76 -9.62
N GLY A 4 -6.66 -9.16 -8.35
CA GLY A 4 -6.31 -10.54 -7.99
C GLY A 4 -7.33 -11.57 -8.52
N TYR A 5 -8.59 -11.18 -8.70
CA TYR A 5 -9.61 -12.07 -9.29
C TYR A 5 -9.39 -12.24 -10.80
N PHE A 6 -9.15 -11.15 -11.53
CA PHE A 6 -8.94 -11.21 -12.98
C PHE A 6 -7.56 -11.75 -13.37
N VAL A 7 -6.51 -11.34 -12.66
CA VAL A 7 -5.10 -11.56 -12.99
C VAL A 7 -4.60 -12.84 -12.31
N GLU A 8 -4.71 -12.95 -10.99
CA GLU A 8 -4.27 -14.16 -10.26
C GLU A 8 -5.27 -15.34 -10.36
N LYS A 9 -6.46 -15.14 -10.95
CA LYS A 9 -7.56 -16.12 -10.96
C LYS A 9 -7.93 -16.65 -9.56
N LYS A 10 -7.61 -15.90 -8.50
CA LYS A 10 -7.97 -16.28 -7.14
C LYS A 10 -9.44 -16.05 -6.89
N ALA A 11 -10.13 -17.12 -6.50
CA ALA A 11 -11.50 -17.04 -6.02
C ALA A 11 -11.52 -16.46 -4.61
N TYR A 12 -12.14 -15.29 -4.45
CA TYR A 12 -12.43 -14.70 -3.15
C TYR A 12 -13.84 -15.08 -2.72
N SER A 13 -14.00 -15.42 -1.44
CA SER A 13 -15.32 -15.69 -0.86
C SER A 13 -16.16 -14.40 -0.83
N LEU A 14 -17.48 -14.53 -0.94
CA LEU A 14 -18.42 -13.41 -0.80
C LEU A 14 -18.22 -12.66 0.53
N LYS A 15 -17.80 -13.38 1.58
CA LYS A 15 -17.44 -12.80 2.88
C LYS A 15 -16.21 -11.87 2.79
N GLU A 16 -15.21 -12.21 2.00
CA GLU A 16 -14.03 -11.35 1.83
C GLU A 16 -14.38 -10.07 1.06
N TRP A 17 -15.25 -10.17 0.06
CA TRP A 17 -15.78 -9.00 -0.64
C TRP A 17 -16.60 -8.07 0.26
N LEU A 18 -17.46 -8.63 1.11
CA LEU A 18 -18.22 -7.87 2.09
C LEU A 18 -17.30 -7.19 3.12
N GLY A 19 -16.26 -7.87 3.59
CA GLY A 19 -15.26 -7.28 4.49
C GLY A 19 -14.58 -6.06 3.85
N ALA A 20 -14.09 -6.21 2.62
CA ALA A 20 -13.42 -5.14 1.90
C ALA A 20 -14.34 -3.96 1.56
N SER A 21 -15.61 -4.21 1.22
CA SER A 21 -16.58 -3.13 0.97
C SER A 21 -16.91 -2.37 2.25
N LEU A 22 -17.03 -3.07 3.39
CA LEU A 22 -17.27 -2.47 4.70
C LEU A 22 -16.11 -1.55 5.13
N ILE A 23 -14.86 -2.01 4.93
CA ILE A 23 -13.66 -1.20 5.19
C ILE A 23 -13.66 0.05 4.31
N THR A 24 -13.92 -0.11 3.01
CA THR A 24 -13.92 0.99 2.04
C THR A 24 -14.99 2.03 2.39
N ALA A 25 -16.22 1.60 2.66
CA ALA A 25 -17.31 2.47 3.07
C ALA A 25 -17.00 3.21 4.38
N GLY A 26 -16.44 2.52 5.38
CA GLY A 26 -16.03 3.14 6.64
C GLY A 26 -14.99 4.24 6.45
N ILE A 27 -13.98 4.00 5.62
CA ILE A 27 -12.94 5.01 5.30
C ILE A 27 -13.53 6.21 4.55
N ILE A 28 -14.46 5.98 3.61
CA ILE A 28 -15.13 7.07 2.87
C ILE A 28 -15.96 7.94 3.82
N ILE A 29 -16.80 7.33 4.66
CA ILE A 29 -17.64 8.06 5.62
C ILE A 29 -16.75 8.84 6.59
N PHE A 30 -15.67 8.23 7.09
CA PHE A 30 -14.72 8.90 7.98
C PHE A 30 -14.09 10.14 7.35
N ASN A 31 -13.59 10.03 6.10
CA ASN A 31 -12.95 11.15 5.41
C ASN A 31 -13.95 12.25 5.03
N LEU A 32 -15.13 11.90 4.52
CA LEU A 32 -16.19 12.86 4.20
C LEU A 32 -16.66 13.63 5.43
N SER A 33 -16.84 12.93 6.56
CA SER A 33 -17.20 13.57 7.83
C SER A 33 -16.12 14.53 8.32
N ARG A 34 -14.84 14.21 8.07
CA ARG A 34 -13.71 15.08 8.43
C ARG A 34 -13.64 16.31 7.53
N MET A 35 -13.75 16.16 6.21
CA MET A 35 -13.77 17.27 5.27
C MET A 35 -14.94 18.23 5.55
N SER A 36 -16.11 17.70 5.89
CA SER A 36 -17.30 18.49 6.20
C SER A 36 -17.15 19.33 7.48
N ALA A 37 -16.37 18.84 8.46
CA ALA A 37 -16.07 19.55 9.70
C ALA A 37 -15.00 20.64 9.54
N SER A 38 -14.17 20.55 8.50
CA SER A 38 -13.05 21.47 8.20
C SER A 38 -13.42 22.54 7.17
N LYS A 39 -14.67 23.03 7.15
CA LYS A 39 -15.17 24.09 6.25
C LYS A 39 -14.54 25.47 6.53
N GLY A 40 -13.22 25.57 6.47
CA GLY A 40 -12.43 26.79 6.48
C GLY A 40 -11.51 26.83 5.27
N ASP A 41 -11.94 27.56 4.24
CA ASP A 41 -11.12 28.26 3.23
C ASP A 41 -9.97 27.53 2.50
N GLU A 42 -10.14 26.27 2.07
CA GLU A 42 -9.25 25.70 1.05
C GLU A 42 -9.83 25.87 -0.36
N LYS A 43 -9.39 26.95 -1.03
CA LYS A 43 -9.59 27.20 -2.48
C LYS A 43 -8.66 26.34 -3.35
N GLY A 44 -8.49 25.07 -3.01
CA GLY A 44 -7.81 24.08 -3.85
C GLY A 44 -8.88 23.30 -4.60
N GLY A 45 -9.21 23.70 -5.83
CA GLY A 45 -10.17 22.95 -6.64
C GLY A 45 -9.67 21.53 -6.89
N ASP A 46 -10.44 20.53 -6.47
CA ASP A 46 -10.24 19.14 -6.88
C ASP A 46 -10.24 19.08 -8.42
N SER A 47 -9.04 19.02 -8.99
CA SER A 47 -8.91 18.88 -10.43
C SER A 47 -9.35 17.47 -10.80
N VAL A 48 -10.38 17.36 -11.63
CA VAL A 48 -10.86 16.06 -12.18
C VAL A 48 -9.69 15.27 -12.77
N PHE A 49 -8.71 15.97 -13.35
CA PHE A 49 -7.48 15.37 -13.85
C PHE A 49 -6.61 14.76 -12.73
N GLY A 50 -6.45 15.45 -11.60
CA GLY A 50 -5.75 14.92 -10.42
C GLY A 50 -6.44 13.69 -9.84
N LEU A 51 -7.79 13.73 -9.74
CA LEU A 51 -8.58 12.58 -9.29
C LEU A 51 -8.43 11.38 -10.25
N ALA A 52 -8.43 11.62 -11.56
CA ALA A 52 -8.20 10.60 -12.58
C ALA A 52 -6.78 9.99 -12.48
N LEU A 53 -5.75 10.80 -12.27
CA LEU A 53 -4.38 10.34 -12.07
C LEU A 53 -4.24 9.49 -10.79
N LEU A 54 -4.90 9.88 -9.69
CA LEU A 54 -4.92 9.10 -8.45
C LEU A 54 -5.61 7.75 -8.64
N ALA A 55 -6.75 7.72 -9.34
CA ALA A 55 -7.45 6.49 -9.66
C ALA A 55 -6.58 5.55 -10.53
N PHE A 56 -5.90 6.11 -11.52
CA PHE A 56 -4.97 5.37 -12.37
C PHE A 56 -3.76 4.84 -11.59
N SER A 57 -3.19 5.63 -10.68
CA SER A 57 -2.09 5.18 -9.82
C SER A 57 -2.51 4.01 -8.92
N LEU A 58 -3.68 4.09 -8.29
CA LEU A 58 -4.21 3.00 -7.45
C LEU A 58 -4.50 1.73 -8.26
N PHE A 59 -4.93 1.89 -9.51
CA PHE A 59 -5.14 0.79 -10.44
C PHE A 59 -3.81 0.08 -10.76
N MET A 60 -2.75 0.84 -11.04
CA MET A 60 -1.42 0.30 -11.30
C MET A 60 -0.81 -0.40 -10.08
N ASP A 61 -1.02 0.14 -8.87
CA ASP A 61 -0.63 -0.52 -7.63
C ASP A 61 -1.32 -1.89 -7.47
N GLY A 62 -2.62 -1.96 -7.80
CA GLY A 62 -3.39 -3.20 -7.77
C GLY A 62 -2.90 -4.24 -8.79
N LEU A 63 -2.50 -3.80 -9.98
CA LEU A 63 -1.90 -4.67 -11.00
C LEU A 63 -0.55 -5.22 -10.56
N LEU A 64 0.34 -4.36 -10.06
CA LEU A 64 1.67 -4.78 -9.58
C LEU A 64 1.57 -5.81 -8.46
N SER A 65 0.71 -5.55 -7.48
CA SER A 65 0.41 -6.46 -6.37
C SER A 65 -0.09 -7.83 -6.85
N SER A 66 -0.88 -7.85 -7.95
CA SER A 66 -1.42 -9.08 -8.53
C SER A 66 -0.38 -9.85 -9.34
N CYS A 67 0.45 -9.16 -10.13
CA CYS A 67 1.58 -9.78 -10.85
C CYS A 67 2.58 -10.44 -9.88
N GLN A 68 2.87 -9.78 -8.75
CA GLN A 68 3.71 -10.35 -7.68
C GLN A 68 3.11 -11.63 -7.08
N GLY A 69 1.78 -11.73 -6.99
CA GLY A 69 1.12 -12.96 -6.53
C GLY A 69 1.13 -14.09 -7.55
N ILE A 70 0.94 -13.80 -8.85
CA ILE A 70 1.08 -14.81 -9.93
C ILE A 70 2.47 -15.43 -9.90
N MET A 71 3.51 -14.61 -9.83
CA MET A 71 4.90 -15.08 -9.88
C MET A 71 5.23 -16.02 -8.72
N LYS A 72 4.61 -15.81 -7.56
CA LYS A 72 4.71 -16.69 -6.39
C LYS A 72 3.92 -18.00 -6.56
N GLU A 73 2.74 -17.95 -7.18
CA GLU A 73 1.87 -19.12 -7.36
C GLU A 73 2.41 -20.07 -8.43
N ASN A 74 2.85 -19.53 -9.56
CA ASN A 74 3.47 -20.29 -10.64
C ASN A 74 4.75 -21.01 -10.18
N GLY A 75 5.50 -20.43 -9.24
CA GLY A 75 6.68 -21.07 -8.64
C GLY A 75 6.40 -22.23 -7.66
N LYS A 76 5.13 -22.46 -7.27
CA LYS A 76 4.72 -23.54 -6.34
C LYS A 76 3.99 -24.70 -7.03
N SER A 77 3.48 -24.52 -8.25
CA SER A 77 2.72 -25.54 -8.96
C SER A 77 3.65 -26.59 -9.58
N GLY A 78 3.85 -27.70 -8.85
CA GLY A 78 4.73 -28.80 -9.23
C GLY A 78 4.20 -29.76 -10.30
N ASN A 79 3.12 -29.42 -11.03
CA ASN A 79 2.56 -30.27 -12.08
C ASN A 79 2.38 -29.47 -13.39
N ASN A 80 3.23 -29.80 -14.37
CA ASN A 80 3.27 -29.44 -15.79
C ASN A 80 3.94 -28.12 -16.26
N GLN A 81 5.13 -28.34 -16.85
CA GLN A 81 5.68 -27.81 -18.11
C GLN A 81 6.36 -26.43 -18.24
N GLN A 82 6.50 -25.62 -17.19
CA GLN A 82 7.48 -24.51 -17.23
C GLN A 82 8.10 -24.27 -15.85
N GLN A 83 9.26 -24.91 -15.64
CA GLN A 83 10.05 -24.81 -14.41
C GLN A 83 10.63 -23.40 -14.27
N TYR A 84 9.99 -22.54 -13.49
CA TYR A 84 10.62 -21.33 -12.96
C TYR A 84 10.76 -21.47 -11.44
N ARG A 85 11.97 -21.27 -10.91
CA ARG A 85 12.21 -21.19 -9.47
C ARG A 85 11.38 -20.04 -8.92
N CYS A 86 10.65 -20.25 -7.81
CA CYS A 86 10.01 -19.14 -7.10
C CYS A 86 11.11 -18.13 -6.74
N PRO A 87 11.07 -16.89 -7.28
CA PRO A 87 12.12 -15.91 -7.01
C PRO A 87 12.14 -15.57 -5.52
N SER A 88 13.34 -15.42 -4.97
CA SER A 88 13.51 -14.98 -3.58
C SER A 88 12.90 -13.58 -3.39
N ALA A 89 12.44 -13.27 -2.17
CA ALA A 89 11.94 -11.93 -1.83
C ALA A 89 12.95 -10.83 -2.21
N MET A 90 14.24 -11.10 -2.01
CA MET A 90 15.33 -10.17 -2.34
C MET A 90 15.55 -10.04 -3.84
N GLU A 91 15.41 -11.12 -4.61
CA GLU A 91 15.50 -11.09 -6.07
C GLU A 91 14.34 -10.29 -6.66
N MET A 92 13.11 -10.52 -6.17
CA MET A 92 11.94 -9.76 -6.59
C MET A 92 12.07 -8.26 -6.28
N MET A 93 12.62 -7.91 -5.11
CA MET A 93 12.90 -6.53 -4.73
C MET A 93 13.97 -5.91 -5.63
N LEU A 94 15.08 -6.61 -5.87
CA LEU A 94 16.19 -6.13 -6.71
C LEU A 94 15.73 -5.83 -8.13
N PHE A 95 15.04 -6.78 -8.78
CA PHE A 95 14.58 -6.58 -10.16
C PHE A 95 13.51 -5.51 -10.26
N THR A 96 12.57 -5.44 -9.30
CA THR A 96 11.54 -4.38 -9.29
C THR A 96 12.20 -2.99 -9.19
N ASN A 97 13.17 -2.83 -8.29
CA ASN A 97 13.89 -1.56 -8.12
C ASN A 97 14.79 -1.24 -9.31
N LEU A 98 15.44 -2.24 -9.91
CA LEU A 98 16.28 -2.06 -11.09
C LEU A 98 15.47 -1.56 -12.28
N TYR A 99 14.36 -2.22 -12.61
CA TYR A 99 13.48 -1.77 -13.69
C TYR A 99 12.89 -0.40 -13.39
N ALA A 100 12.43 -0.16 -12.16
CA ALA A 100 11.95 1.16 -11.75
C ALA A 100 13.02 2.25 -11.95
N ALA A 101 14.27 1.99 -11.58
CA ALA A 101 15.37 2.93 -11.79
C ALA A 101 15.63 3.20 -13.27
N ILE A 102 15.62 2.17 -14.13
CA ILE A 102 15.82 2.32 -15.58
C ILE A 102 14.74 3.22 -16.21
N PHE A 103 13.49 3.11 -15.76
CA PHE A 103 12.40 3.95 -16.28
C PHE A 103 12.39 5.36 -15.65
N ILE A 104 12.56 5.46 -14.32
CA ILE A 104 12.43 6.72 -13.58
C ILE A 104 13.64 7.62 -13.79
N ALA A 105 14.86 7.09 -13.90
CA ALA A 105 16.07 7.90 -14.03
C ALA A 105 16.06 8.85 -15.26
N PRO A 106 15.80 8.39 -16.50
CA PRO A 106 15.72 9.28 -17.65
C PRO A 106 14.53 10.24 -17.58
N LEU A 107 13.38 9.80 -17.06
CA LEU A 107 12.21 10.66 -16.86
C LEU A 107 12.47 11.79 -15.84
N SER A 108 13.22 11.49 -14.79
CA SER A 108 13.62 12.46 -13.76
C SER A 108 14.58 13.53 -14.31
N VAL A 109 15.48 13.14 -15.21
CA VAL A 109 16.34 14.09 -15.92
C VAL A 109 15.52 14.94 -16.89
N TYR A 110 14.63 14.33 -17.69
CA TYR A 110 13.79 15.05 -18.65
C TYR A 110 12.84 16.05 -17.98
N SER A 111 12.25 15.69 -16.84
CA SER A 111 11.36 16.57 -16.07
C SER A 111 12.08 17.68 -15.30
N GLY A 112 13.43 17.70 -15.30
CA GLY A 112 14.23 18.67 -14.56
C GLY A 112 14.17 18.50 -13.03
N GLN A 113 13.54 17.44 -12.52
CA GLN A 113 13.46 17.18 -11.08
C GLN A 113 14.80 16.75 -10.51
N PHE A 114 15.61 16.05 -11.31
CA PHE A 114 16.95 15.62 -10.90
C PHE A 114 17.89 16.80 -10.63
N SER A 115 17.93 17.78 -11.54
CA SER A 115 18.75 18.99 -11.36
C SER A 115 18.26 19.85 -10.20
N ASN A 116 16.94 20.00 -10.04
CA ASN A 116 16.36 20.70 -8.90
C ASN A 116 16.73 20.03 -7.55
N GLY A 117 16.72 18.69 -7.50
CA GLY A 117 17.16 17.93 -6.34
C GLY A 117 18.64 18.20 -5.97
N ILE A 118 19.52 18.27 -6.97
CA ILE A 118 20.94 18.61 -6.77
C ILE A 118 21.09 20.07 -6.28
N ASP A 119 20.32 21.00 -6.82
CA ASP A 119 20.34 22.40 -6.41
C ASP A 119 19.94 22.57 -4.93
N ILE A 120 18.98 21.79 -4.45
CA ILE A 120 18.56 21.81 -3.04
C ILE A 120 19.69 21.30 -2.13
N ILE A 121 20.36 20.20 -2.53
CA ILE A 121 21.46 19.61 -1.75
C ILE A 121 22.66 20.58 -1.68
N THR A 122 23.02 21.18 -2.81
CA THR A 122 24.16 22.09 -2.90
C THR A 122 23.92 23.40 -2.15
N LYS A 123 22.71 23.99 -2.25
CA LYS A 123 22.33 25.21 -1.50
C LYS A 123 22.20 24.97 0.01
N SER A 124 21.71 23.80 0.42
CA SER A 124 21.62 23.45 1.84
C SER A 124 22.99 23.20 2.47
N THR A 125 24.00 22.84 1.67
CA THR A 125 25.37 22.61 2.15
C THR A 125 26.16 23.92 2.30
N SER A 126 25.81 24.98 1.56
CA SER A 126 26.55 26.25 1.57
C SER A 126 26.11 27.25 2.64
N ASN A 127 24.91 27.13 3.20
CA ASN A 127 24.43 27.92 4.35
C ASN A 127 23.94 26.98 5.46
N PRO A 128 24.82 26.47 6.34
CA PRO A 128 24.37 25.72 7.50
C PRO A 128 23.68 26.68 8.49
N THR A 129 22.36 26.65 8.53
CA THR A 129 21.61 27.24 9.65
C THR A 129 21.80 26.31 10.85
N ASP A 130 22.36 26.82 11.95
CA ASP A 130 23.04 26.07 13.02
C ASP A 130 22.23 25.01 13.81
N ASN A 131 20.98 24.68 13.44
CA ASN A 131 20.14 23.74 14.18
C ASN A 131 19.25 22.80 13.33
N GLU A 132 19.33 22.81 12.00
CA GLU A 132 18.57 21.88 11.16
C GLU A 132 19.44 20.72 10.68
N LEU A 133 18.91 19.48 10.71
CA LEU A 133 19.55 18.35 10.04
C LEU A 133 19.83 18.76 8.59
N SER A 134 21.08 18.61 8.14
CA SER A 134 21.43 18.92 6.75
C SER A 134 20.51 18.14 5.80
N ALA A 135 20.11 18.74 4.66
CA ALA A 135 19.19 18.11 3.71
C ALA A 135 19.65 16.68 3.32
N ILE A 136 20.96 16.46 3.24
CA ILE A 136 21.56 15.14 2.99
C ILE A 136 21.20 14.12 4.08
N GLN A 137 21.23 14.50 5.36
CA GLN A 137 20.89 13.61 6.47
C GLN A 137 19.40 13.26 6.47
N LEU A 138 18.53 14.23 6.18
CA LEU A 138 17.09 13.99 6.03
C LEU A 138 16.79 13.05 4.88
N ILE A 139 17.42 13.28 3.72
CA ILE A 139 17.29 12.41 2.54
C ILE A 139 17.81 11.00 2.85
N ALA A 140 18.96 10.88 3.54
CA ALA A 140 19.53 9.60 3.93
C ALA A 140 18.61 8.84 4.91
N LEU A 141 18.06 9.51 5.92
CA LEU A 141 17.12 8.93 6.87
C LEU A 141 15.82 8.49 6.19
N LEU A 142 15.28 9.34 5.30
CA LEU A 142 14.08 9.04 4.53
C LEU A 142 14.30 7.79 3.66
N ASN A 143 15.36 7.75 2.86
CA ASN A 143 15.68 6.62 2.00
C ASN A 143 16.03 5.36 2.80
N GLY A 144 16.75 5.49 3.91
CA GLY A 144 17.06 4.38 4.80
C GLY A 144 15.81 3.74 5.41
N SER A 145 14.88 4.57 5.90
CA SER A 145 13.60 4.10 6.42
C SER A 145 12.70 3.50 5.34
N ALA A 146 12.69 4.08 4.14
CA ALA A 146 11.95 3.57 2.99
C ALA A 146 12.48 2.21 2.54
N ALA A 147 13.80 2.05 2.45
CA ALA A 147 14.45 0.79 2.10
C ALA A 147 14.16 -0.31 3.15
N ALA A 148 14.27 0.01 4.45
CA ALA A 148 13.94 -0.92 5.52
C ALA A 148 12.46 -1.36 5.46
N GLY A 149 11.54 -0.42 5.23
CA GLY A 149 10.12 -0.72 5.06
C GLY A 149 9.85 -1.58 3.82
N GLN A 150 10.56 -1.33 2.72
CA GLN A 150 10.42 -2.09 1.49
C GLN A 150 10.84 -3.55 1.67
N VAL A 151 11.93 -3.83 2.37
CA VAL A 151 12.35 -5.21 2.70
C VAL A 151 11.23 -5.95 3.42
N PHE A 152 10.61 -5.32 4.41
CA PHE A 152 9.49 -5.93 5.16
C PHE A 152 8.27 -6.21 4.26
N VAL A 153 7.96 -5.32 3.32
CA VAL A 153 6.87 -5.51 2.35
C VAL A 153 7.13 -6.72 1.47
N PHE A 154 8.31 -6.81 0.84
CA PHE A 154 8.65 -7.93 -0.03
C PHE A 154 8.71 -9.26 0.72
N LEU A 155 9.24 -9.25 1.95
CA LEU A 155 9.23 -10.42 2.84
C LEU A 155 7.79 -10.85 3.17
N THR A 156 6.92 -9.90 3.52
CA THR A 156 5.50 -10.18 3.83
C THR A 156 4.78 -10.79 2.63
N ILE A 157 4.99 -10.26 1.43
CA ILE A 157 4.40 -10.81 0.20
C ILE A 157 4.91 -12.22 -0.07
N HIS A 158 6.23 -12.43 0.07
CA HIS A 158 6.87 -13.73 -0.13
C HIS A 158 6.37 -14.80 0.86
N HIS A 159 6.16 -14.47 2.14
CA HIS A 159 5.64 -15.42 3.14
C HIS A 159 4.12 -15.53 3.11
N PHE A 160 3.39 -14.42 3.27
CA PHE A 160 1.95 -14.41 3.59
C PHE A 160 1.00 -14.08 2.41
N SER A 161 1.54 -13.74 1.23
CA SER A 161 0.79 -13.32 0.02
C SER A 161 0.47 -11.82 -0.03
N SER A 162 0.23 -11.33 -1.24
CA SER A 162 -0.05 -9.93 -1.57
C SER A 162 -1.26 -9.37 -0.81
N LEU A 163 -2.34 -10.17 -0.71
CA LEU A 163 -3.55 -9.76 0.01
C LEU A 163 -3.29 -9.49 1.51
N VAL A 164 -2.50 -10.32 2.20
CA VAL A 164 -2.18 -10.09 3.63
C VAL A 164 -1.38 -8.81 3.80
N CYS A 165 -0.46 -8.53 2.87
CA CYS A 165 0.31 -7.28 2.86
C CYS A 165 -0.62 -6.05 2.73
N THR A 166 -1.64 -6.12 1.88
CA THR A 166 -2.66 -5.07 1.75
C THR A 166 -3.46 -4.88 3.05
N THR A 167 -3.88 -5.97 3.71
CA THR A 167 -4.60 -5.89 5.00
C THR A 167 -3.72 -5.25 6.09
N ILE A 168 -2.45 -5.66 6.20
CA ILE A 168 -1.49 -5.11 7.19
C ILE A 168 -1.25 -3.63 6.94
N THR A 169 -0.98 -3.23 5.69
CA THR A 169 -0.69 -1.83 5.35
C THR A 169 -1.91 -0.93 5.54
N THR A 170 -3.12 -1.42 5.22
CA THR A 170 -4.39 -0.69 5.47
C THR A 170 -4.63 -0.49 6.95
N THR A 171 -4.41 -1.54 7.75
CA THR A 171 -4.50 -1.47 9.22
C THR A 171 -3.53 -0.44 9.78
N ARG A 172 -2.25 -0.48 9.34
CA ARG A 172 -1.24 0.51 9.74
C ARG A 172 -1.67 1.94 9.38
N LYS A 173 -2.08 2.18 8.14
CA LYS A 173 -2.55 3.50 7.68
C LYS A 173 -3.71 4.00 8.55
N PHE A 174 -4.65 3.13 8.90
CA PHE A 174 -5.78 3.50 9.72
C PHE A 174 -5.37 3.86 11.16
N PHE A 175 -4.49 3.09 11.79
CA PHE A 175 -3.94 3.45 13.11
C PHE A 175 -3.19 4.79 13.08
N THR A 176 -2.42 5.07 12.02
CA THR A 176 -1.76 6.37 11.86
C THR A 176 -2.77 7.51 11.78
N ILE A 177 -3.90 7.33 11.09
CA ILE A 177 -4.99 8.31 11.05
C ILE A 177 -5.56 8.55 12.46
N LEU A 178 -5.81 7.50 13.23
CA LEU A 178 -6.34 7.64 14.60
C LEU A 178 -5.36 8.37 15.53
N LEU A 179 -4.07 8.00 15.48
CA LEU A 179 -3.02 8.66 16.25
C LEU A 179 -2.86 10.12 15.84
N SER A 180 -2.94 10.42 14.54
CA SER A 180 -2.91 11.78 14.03
C SER A 180 -4.05 12.61 14.61
N VAL A 181 -5.30 12.13 14.54
CA VAL A 181 -6.45 12.86 15.09
C VAL A 181 -6.31 13.09 16.59
N ARG A 182 -5.83 12.09 17.34
CA ARG A 182 -5.54 12.23 18.78
C ARG A 182 -4.49 13.31 19.04
N ASN A 183 -3.41 13.35 18.27
CA ASN A 183 -2.31 14.29 18.48
C ASN A 183 -2.68 15.73 18.07
N PHE A 184 -3.55 15.89 17.08
CA PHE A 184 -4.08 17.20 16.66
C PHE A 184 -5.24 17.71 17.54
N GLY A 185 -5.65 16.95 18.57
CA GLY A 185 -6.64 17.40 19.56
C GLY A 185 -8.06 17.53 19.02
N HIS A 186 -8.37 16.99 17.83
CA HIS A 186 -9.72 17.04 17.29
C HIS A 186 -10.62 16.00 17.99
N VAL A 187 -11.78 16.45 18.45
CA VAL A 187 -12.81 15.58 19.02
C VAL A 187 -13.52 14.80 17.92
N PHE A 188 -13.60 13.48 18.10
CA PHE A 188 -14.30 12.60 17.17
C PHE A 188 -15.82 12.81 17.23
N SER A 189 -16.45 13.02 16.09
CA SER A 189 -17.91 12.99 15.97
C SER A 189 -18.44 11.56 16.17
N ALA A 190 -19.70 11.42 16.61
CA ALA A 190 -20.37 10.11 16.71
C ALA A 190 -20.35 9.33 15.39
N VAL A 191 -20.42 10.03 14.25
CA VAL A 191 -20.32 9.42 12.92
C VAL A 191 -18.92 8.85 12.68
N GLN A 192 -17.87 9.56 13.08
CA GLN A 192 -16.48 9.10 12.95
C GLN A 192 -16.21 7.88 13.83
N TRP A 193 -16.75 7.85 15.05
CA TRP A 193 -16.69 6.65 15.91
C TRP A 193 -17.37 5.46 15.25
N CYS A 194 -18.56 5.63 14.68
CA CYS A 194 -19.25 4.57 13.93
C CYS A 194 -18.39 4.08 12.75
N SER A 195 -17.77 4.99 11.98
CA SER A 195 -16.84 4.62 10.90
C SER A 195 -15.64 3.82 11.40
N ILE A 196 -15.10 4.14 12.57
CA ILE A 196 -14.00 3.40 13.19
C ILE A 196 -14.42 1.97 13.50
N PHE A 197 -15.58 1.78 14.14
CA PHE A 197 -16.11 0.44 14.41
C PHE A 197 -16.38 -0.34 13.11
N MET A 198 -16.86 0.33 12.07
CA MET A 198 -17.11 -0.27 10.76
C MET A 198 -15.82 -0.77 10.09
N VAL A 199 -14.74 0.02 10.14
CA VAL A 199 -13.42 -0.37 9.59
C VAL A 199 -12.81 -1.54 10.38
N PHE A 200 -12.77 -1.45 11.71
CA PHE A 200 -12.23 -2.54 12.53
C PHE A 200 -13.07 -3.82 12.44
N GLY A 201 -14.40 -3.69 12.38
CA GLY A 201 -15.32 -4.81 12.15
C GLY A 201 -15.08 -5.47 10.79
N GLY A 202 -14.86 -4.67 9.74
CA GLY A 202 -14.55 -5.17 8.40
C GLY A 202 -13.20 -5.89 8.34
N LEU A 203 -12.16 -5.33 8.96
CA LEU A 203 -10.84 -5.97 9.07
C LEU A 203 -10.93 -7.29 9.85
N TYR A 204 -11.62 -7.31 10.97
CA TYR A 204 -11.83 -8.52 11.76
C TYR A 204 -12.57 -9.59 10.95
N PHE A 205 -13.64 -9.20 10.24
CA PHE A 205 -14.41 -10.10 9.40
C PHE A 205 -13.58 -10.68 8.24
N GLU A 206 -12.75 -9.86 7.60
CA GLU A 206 -11.84 -10.29 6.53
C GLU A 206 -10.82 -11.33 7.05
N ILE A 207 -10.19 -11.07 8.19
CA ILE A 207 -9.21 -11.97 8.81
C ILE A 207 -9.87 -13.31 9.19
N VAL A 208 -11.04 -13.27 9.84
CA VAL A 208 -11.77 -14.47 10.24
C VAL A 208 -12.21 -15.28 9.03
N SER A 209 -12.77 -14.63 8.00
CA SER A 209 -13.17 -15.27 6.75
C SER A 209 -12.01 -16.02 6.09
N LYS A 210 -10.83 -15.38 6.07
CA LYS A 210 -9.62 -15.98 5.49
C LYS A 210 -9.11 -17.18 6.28
N ASN A 211 -9.12 -17.12 7.61
CA ASN A 211 -8.71 -18.24 8.47
C ASN A 211 -9.66 -19.44 8.32
N ILE A 212 -10.96 -19.19 8.15
CA ILE A 212 -11.96 -20.24 7.91
C ILE A 212 -11.79 -20.87 6.52
N GLY A 213 -11.58 -20.06 5.47
CA GLY A 213 -11.32 -20.55 4.11
C GLY A 213 -10.07 -21.45 4.02
N THR A 214 -8.98 -21.05 4.70
CA THR A 214 -7.72 -21.81 4.73
C THR A 214 -7.85 -23.14 5.48
N SER A 215 -8.77 -23.24 6.45
CA SER A 215 -9.06 -24.48 7.19
C SER A 215 -9.91 -25.48 6.39
N GLY A 216 -10.77 -24.98 5.50
CA GLY A 216 -11.58 -25.82 4.60
C GLY A 216 -10.73 -26.53 3.53
N ASP A 217 -9.74 -25.83 2.98
CA ASP A 217 -8.89 -26.36 1.91
C ASP A 217 -7.91 -27.44 2.42
N LYS A 218 -7.35 -27.24 3.63
CA LYS A 218 -6.54 -28.26 4.31
C LYS A 218 -7.33 -29.53 4.65
N LYS A 219 -8.64 -29.43 4.88
CA LYS A 219 -9.52 -30.59 5.11
C LYS A 219 -9.85 -31.36 3.84
N LYS A 220 -9.89 -30.70 2.68
CA LYS A 220 -10.09 -31.36 1.37
C LYS A 220 -8.83 -32.08 0.89
N MET A 221 -7.65 -31.48 1.03
CA MET A 221 -6.37 -32.15 0.69
C MET A 221 -6.02 -33.34 1.59
N LYS A 222 -6.58 -33.45 2.81
CA LYS A 222 -6.40 -34.63 3.67
C LYS A 222 -7.39 -35.78 3.37
N LYS A 223 -8.38 -35.54 2.50
CA LYS A 223 -9.42 -36.51 2.12
C LYS A 223 -9.30 -37.02 0.68
N ALA A 224 -8.37 -36.48 -0.09
CA ALA A 224 -7.95 -36.98 -1.39
C ALA A 224 -6.60 -37.70 -1.22
#